data_AF-A0A661IH36-F1
#
_entry.id   AF-A0A661IH36-F1
#
_cell.length_a   1.000
_cell.length_b   1.000
_cell.length_c   1.000
_cell.angle_alpha   90.00
_cell.angle_beta   90.00
_cell.angle_gamma   90.00
#
_symmetry.space_group_name_H-M   'P 1'
#
loop_
_entity.id
_entity.type
_entity.pdbx_description
1 polymer ?
#
loop_
_entity_poly.entity_id
_entity_poly.type
_entity_poly.pdbx_seq_one_letter_code
_entity_poly.pdbx_strand_id
1 'polypeptide(L)'
;MNIGFANNDNKIQVPIVKDTFTNAICYGQTGSGKTSGFILPNIENRIKLGHGLLIYDFKGTLHTQVKHLAKKYNKLDTVYEIGKPWGVEMDILKYATPKILYEIISATAGDDKNDYWQKSAAKVFSNIFLLLKEYQLLLKEV
;
A
#
# COMPACT_ATOMS: atom_id res chain seq x y z
N MET A 1 6.10 -50.39 -12.33
CA MET A 1 5.69 -49.21 -13.11
C MET A 1 6.04 -47.98 -12.27
N ASN A 2 7.21 -47.39 -12.51
CA ASN A 2 7.64 -46.18 -11.79
C ASN A 2 6.95 -44.98 -12.42
N ILE A 3 5.95 -44.45 -11.73
CA ILE A 3 5.29 -43.19 -12.09
C ILE A 3 6.32 -42.09 -11.82
N GLY A 4 6.87 -41.52 -12.89
CA GLY A 4 7.85 -40.45 -12.85
C GLY A 4 7.25 -39.18 -12.28
N PHE A 5 7.32 -39.02 -10.96
CA PHE A 5 7.29 -37.70 -10.36
C PHE A 5 8.61 -37.02 -10.70
N ALA A 6 8.50 -35.84 -11.32
CA ALA A 6 9.62 -35.01 -11.74
C ALA A 6 10.70 -34.94 -10.64
N ASN A 7 11.96 -35.15 -11.04
CA ASN A 7 13.12 -35.04 -10.17
C ASN A 7 13.02 -33.81 -9.25
N ASN A 8 13.15 -34.05 -7.94
CA ASN A 8 13.19 -33.04 -6.87
C ASN A 8 14.44 -32.12 -6.91
N ASP A 9 15.21 -32.14 -8.00
CA ASP A 9 16.52 -31.48 -8.10
C ASP A 9 16.46 -30.07 -8.68
N ASN A 10 15.33 -29.67 -9.27
CA ASN A 10 15.11 -28.27 -9.64
C ASN A 10 14.47 -27.55 -8.46
N LYS A 11 15.28 -27.09 -7.50
CA LYS A 11 14.85 -26.02 -6.59
C LYS A 11 14.43 -24.85 -7.45
N ILE A 12 13.12 -24.68 -7.64
CA ILE A 12 12.56 -23.51 -8.32
C ILE A 12 13.05 -22.31 -7.52
N GLN A 13 14.04 -21.59 -8.06
CA GLN A 13 14.50 -20.34 -7.45
C GLN A 13 13.35 -19.36 -7.56
N VAL A 14 12.72 -19.12 -6.41
CA VAL A 14 11.70 -18.11 -6.32
C VAL A 14 12.38 -16.76 -6.52
N PRO A 15 11.96 -15.93 -7.48
CA PRO A 15 12.59 -14.64 -7.77
C PRO A 15 12.37 -13.67 -6.60
N ILE A 16 13.33 -13.63 -5.68
CA ILE A 16 13.39 -12.65 -4.60
C ILE A 16 14.14 -11.42 -5.11
N VAL A 17 13.45 -10.29 -5.13
CA VAL A 17 14.04 -8.98 -5.41
C VAL A 17 15.00 -8.66 -4.28
N LYS A 18 16.22 -8.24 -4.61
CA LYS A 18 17.21 -7.81 -3.61
C LYS A 18 16.66 -6.62 -2.81
N ASP A 19 17.08 -6.50 -1.56
CA ASP A 19 16.74 -5.41 -0.65
C ASP A 19 17.56 -4.13 -0.90
N THR A 20 18.02 -3.92 -2.13
CA THR A 20 18.79 -2.74 -2.57
C THR A 20 17.91 -1.52 -2.83
N PHE A 21 16.64 -1.53 -2.41
CA PHE A 21 15.63 -0.48 -2.64
C PHE A 21 15.49 -0.04 -4.12
N THR A 22 15.80 -0.94 -5.04
CA THR A 22 15.55 -0.75 -6.48
C THR A 22 14.19 -1.31 -6.87
N ASN A 23 13.54 -0.67 -7.85
CA ASN A 23 12.24 -1.12 -8.34
C ASN A 23 12.35 -2.44 -9.10
N ALA A 24 11.31 -3.26 -9.01
CA ALA A 24 11.18 -4.49 -9.78
C ALA A 24 9.79 -4.54 -10.42
N ILE A 25 9.74 -5.15 -11.61
CA ILE A 25 8.50 -5.29 -12.37
C ILE A 25 8.35 -6.74 -12.84
N CYS A 26 7.13 -7.26 -12.78
CA CYS A 26 6.80 -8.63 -13.16
C CYS A 26 5.63 -8.62 -14.14
N TYR A 27 5.83 -9.18 -15.32
CA TYR A 27 4.84 -9.26 -16.39
C TYR A 27 4.38 -10.70 -16.62
N GLY A 28 3.16 -10.86 -17.14
CA GLY A 28 2.61 -12.16 -17.53
C GLY A 28 1.09 -12.15 -17.56
N GLN A 29 0.50 -13.13 -18.24
CA GLN A 29 -0.95 -13.29 -18.33
C GLN A 29 -1.59 -13.76 -17.01
N THR A 30 -2.91 -13.66 -16.88
CA THR A 30 -3.63 -14.25 -15.73
C THR A 30 -3.37 -15.75 -15.67
N GLY A 31 -3.15 -16.30 -14.46
CA GLY A 31 -2.79 -17.71 -14.27
C GLY A 31 -1.29 -18.03 -14.43
N SER A 32 -0.45 -17.08 -14.86
CA SER A 32 1.01 -17.30 -15.01
C SER A 32 1.79 -17.38 -13.68
N GLY A 33 1.12 -17.44 -12.54
CA GLY A 33 1.75 -17.54 -11.23
C GLY A 33 2.38 -16.26 -10.68
N LYS A 34 2.12 -15.06 -11.22
CA LYS A 34 2.69 -13.79 -10.69
C LYS A 34 2.47 -13.61 -9.20
N THR A 35 1.27 -13.86 -8.71
CA THR A 35 0.94 -13.71 -7.29
C THR A 35 1.72 -14.72 -6.44
N SER A 36 1.62 -16.00 -6.77
CA SER A 36 2.21 -17.09 -5.99
C SER A 36 3.73 -17.18 -6.11
N GLY A 37 4.29 -16.87 -7.27
CA GLY A 37 5.71 -17.04 -7.59
C GLY A 37 6.56 -15.77 -7.49
N PHE A 38 5.94 -14.58 -7.47
CA PHE A 38 6.69 -13.32 -7.38
C PHE A 38 6.19 -12.43 -6.23
N ILE A 39 4.90 -12.10 -6.18
CA ILE A 39 4.36 -11.14 -5.20
C ILE A 39 4.44 -11.68 -3.76
N LEU A 40 3.84 -12.85 -3.50
CA LEU A 40 3.80 -13.43 -2.14
C LEU A 40 5.18 -13.73 -1.56
N PRO A 41 6.13 -14.32 -2.31
CA PRO A 41 7.47 -14.58 -1.79
C PRO A 41 8.24 -13.31 -1.44
N ASN A 42 8.07 -12.23 -2.23
CA ASN A 42 8.70 -10.95 -1.92
C ASN A 42 8.06 -10.28 -0.70
N ILE A 43 6.72 -10.31 -0.57
CA ILE A 43 6.02 -9.86 0.64
C ILE A 43 6.53 -10.63 1.86
N GLU A 44 6.59 -11.96 1.79
CA GLU A 44 7.06 -12.82 2.87
C GLU A 44 8.50 -12.46 3.28
N ASN A 45 9.38 -12.29 2.29
CA ASN A 45 10.77 -11.90 2.53
C ASN A 45 10.85 -10.53 3.24
N ARG A 46 10.06 -9.54 2.82
CA ARG A 46 10.04 -8.21 3.46
C ARG A 46 9.49 -8.25 4.88
N ILE A 47 8.43 -9.02 5.12
CA ILE A 47 7.90 -9.26 6.47
C ILE A 47 8.98 -9.89 7.36
N LYS A 48 9.70 -10.90 6.84
CA LYS A 48 10.79 -11.57 7.57
C LYS A 48 11.92 -10.60 7.93
N LEU A 49 12.31 -9.72 7.01
CA LEU A 49 13.34 -8.69 7.24
C LEU A 49 12.86 -7.53 8.12
N GLY A 50 11.56 -7.42 8.39
CA GLY A 50 10.99 -6.34 9.19
C GLY A 50 10.84 -5.01 8.45
N HIS A 51 10.71 -5.06 7.13
CA HIS A 51 10.44 -3.87 6.32
C HIS A 51 8.95 -3.53 6.36
N GLY A 52 8.65 -2.22 6.33
CA GLY A 52 7.30 -1.72 6.08
C GLY A 52 6.86 -1.99 4.64
N LEU A 53 5.60 -2.37 4.46
CA LEU A 53 5.01 -2.67 3.15
C LEU A 53 3.71 -1.88 2.97
N LEU A 54 3.59 -1.20 1.83
CA LEU A 54 2.32 -0.68 1.34
C LEU A 54 1.83 -1.58 0.21
N ILE A 55 0.68 -2.22 0.38
CA ILE A 55 0.16 -3.24 -0.54
C ILE A 55 -1.17 -2.75 -1.11
N TYR A 56 -1.25 -2.69 -2.44
CA TYR A 56 -2.48 -2.39 -3.15
C TYR A 56 -3.15 -3.68 -3.63
N ASP A 57 -4.26 -4.07 -2.98
CA ASP A 57 -5.03 -5.27 -3.28
C ASP A 57 -6.23 -4.96 -4.19
N PHE A 58 -5.97 -4.80 -5.50
CA PHE A 58 -7.02 -4.46 -6.47
C PHE A 58 -8.13 -5.52 -6.56
N LYS A 59 -7.81 -6.81 -6.35
CA LYS A 59 -8.78 -7.91 -6.50
C LYS A 59 -9.48 -8.27 -5.19
N GLY A 60 -9.06 -7.70 -4.06
CA GLY A 60 -9.61 -7.97 -2.73
C GLY A 60 -9.31 -9.38 -2.19
N THR A 61 -8.37 -10.13 -2.78
CA THR A 61 -8.03 -11.49 -2.32
C THR A 61 -6.66 -11.57 -1.65
N LEU A 62 -5.77 -10.62 -1.90
CA LEU A 62 -4.39 -10.64 -1.41
C LEU A 62 -4.31 -10.37 0.10
N HIS A 63 -5.23 -9.59 0.67
CA HIS A 63 -5.22 -9.24 2.11
C HIS A 63 -5.21 -10.46 3.03
N THR A 64 -5.97 -11.53 2.70
CA THR A 64 -5.99 -12.78 3.50
C THR A 64 -4.62 -13.48 3.50
N GLN A 65 -3.96 -13.51 2.34
CA GLN A 65 -2.65 -14.13 2.16
C GLN A 65 -1.58 -13.33 2.91
N VAL A 66 -1.64 -11.99 2.86
CA VAL A 66 -0.75 -11.10 3.63
C VAL A 66 -0.93 -11.31 5.13
N LYS A 67 -2.17 -11.36 5.64
CA LYS A 67 -2.44 -11.65 7.06
C LYS A 67 -1.90 -13.02 7.47
N HIS A 68 -2.04 -14.03 6.61
CA HIS A 68 -1.47 -15.37 6.84
C HIS A 68 0.06 -15.33 6.95
N LEU A 69 0.74 -14.64 6.01
CA LEU A 69 2.19 -14.46 6.04
C LEU A 69 2.64 -13.68 7.28
N ALA A 70 1.95 -12.60 7.64
CA ALA A 70 2.28 -11.82 8.84
C ALA A 70 2.12 -12.65 10.13
N LYS A 71 1.07 -13.48 10.21
CA LYS A 71 0.85 -14.41 11.34
C LYS A 71 2.00 -15.41 11.47
N LYS A 72 2.54 -15.94 10.36
CA LYS A 72 3.69 -16.86 10.36
C LYS A 72 4.93 -16.28 11.05
N TYR A 73 5.10 -14.96 11.03
CA TYR A 73 6.23 -14.25 11.64
C TYR A 73 5.86 -13.48 12.92
N ASN A 74 4.70 -13.75 13.52
CA ASN A 74 4.20 -13.04 14.71
C ASN A 74 4.10 -11.51 14.52
N LYS A 75 3.64 -11.07 13.35
CA LYS A 75 3.47 -9.64 12.98
C LYS A 75 2.04 -9.29 12.56
N LEU A 76 1.07 -10.15 12.85
CA LEU A 76 -0.33 -9.94 12.42
C LEU A 76 -0.93 -8.65 12.99
N ASP A 77 -0.56 -8.30 14.22
CA ASP A 77 -0.92 -7.07 14.94
C ASP A 77 -0.43 -5.79 14.24
N THR A 78 0.56 -5.89 13.36
CA THR A 78 1.10 -4.77 12.58
C THR A 78 0.45 -4.59 11.20
N VAL A 79 -0.51 -5.46 10.85
CA VAL A 79 -1.21 -5.40 9.55
C VAL A 79 -2.45 -4.52 9.66
N TYR A 80 -2.38 -3.34 9.03
CA TYR A 80 -3.50 -2.41 8.92
C TYR A 80 -4.12 -2.51 7.54
N GLU A 81 -5.39 -2.90 7.47
CA GLU A 81 -6.18 -2.86 6.24
C GLU A 81 -6.96 -1.54 6.20
N ILE A 82 -6.98 -0.86 5.05
CA ILE A 82 -7.71 0.41 4.89
C ILE A 82 -8.93 0.12 4.01
N GLY A 83 -10.13 0.43 4.52
CA GLY A 83 -11.40 0.19 3.84
C GLY A 83 -12.29 -0.85 4.54
N LYS A 84 -13.60 -0.77 4.31
CA LYS A 84 -14.60 -1.69 4.89
C LYS A 84 -14.67 -3.01 4.10
N PRO A 85 -15.03 -4.15 4.73
CA PRO A 85 -15.55 -4.27 6.10
C PRO A 85 -14.52 -4.63 7.18
N TRP A 86 -13.27 -4.95 6.84
CA TRP A 86 -12.28 -5.50 7.79
C TRP A 86 -11.11 -4.57 8.12
N GLY A 87 -11.18 -3.30 7.69
CA GLY A 87 -10.13 -2.33 7.89
C GLY A 87 -10.22 -1.51 9.17
N VAL A 88 -9.14 -0.80 9.45
CA VAL A 88 -9.08 0.21 10.51
C VAL A 88 -9.65 1.53 10.02
N GLU A 89 -10.33 2.23 10.90
CA GLU A 89 -10.66 3.63 10.69
C GLU A 89 -9.37 4.44 10.76
N MET A 90 -9.06 5.17 9.68
CA MET A 90 -7.86 5.96 9.57
C MET A 90 -8.23 7.39 9.22
N ASP A 91 -7.90 8.31 10.13
CA ASP A 91 -7.93 9.73 9.83
C ASP A 91 -6.62 10.13 9.11
N ILE A 92 -6.69 10.20 7.79
CA ILE A 92 -5.57 10.64 6.94
C ILE A 92 -5.25 12.12 7.13
N LEU A 93 -6.21 12.91 7.61
CA LEU A 93 -6.07 14.36 7.79
C LEU A 93 -5.33 14.70 9.10
N LYS A 94 -5.39 13.82 10.10
CA LYS A 94 -4.67 13.96 11.38
C LYS A 94 -3.19 14.28 11.21
N TYR A 95 -2.54 13.59 10.27
CA TYR A 95 -1.10 13.74 9.99
C TYR A 95 -0.82 14.61 8.76
N ALA A 96 -1.86 15.10 8.08
CA ALA A 96 -1.70 15.93 6.91
C ALA A 96 -1.16 17.32 7.27
N THR A 97 -0.30 17.81 6.38
CA THR A 97 0.09 19.23 6.34
C THR A 97 -0.68 19.92 5.22
N PRO A 98 -0.83 21.26 5.26
CA PRO A 98 -1.46 22.00 4.17
C PRO A 98 -0.79 21.74 2.81
N LYS A 99 0.53 21.53 2.82
CA LYS A 99 1.33 21.17 1.64
C LYS A 99 0.92 19.81 1.07
N ILE A 100 0.85 18.77 1.91
CA ILE A 100 0.43 17.42 1.48
C ILE A 100 -0.98 17.46 0.90
N LEU A 101 -1.89 18.22 1.51
CA LEU A 101 -3.25 18.38 0.99
C LEU A 101 -3.28 19.07 -0.37
N TYR A 102 -2.51 20.15 -0.52
CA TYR A 102 -2.39 20.83 -1.79
C TYR A 102 -1.84 19.90 -2.89
N GLU A 103 -0.82 19.09 -2.57
CA GLU A 103 -0.24 18.10 -3.48
C GLU A 103 -1.23 17.00 -3.86
N ILE A 104 -1.99 16.47 -2.89
CA ILE A 104 -3.05 15.47 -3.15
C ILE A 104 -4.10 16.02 -4.12
N ILE A 105 -4.56 17.25 -3.88
CA ILE A 105 -5.59 17.89 -4.73
C ILE A 105 -5.02 18.23 -6.12
N SER A 106 -3.76 18.65 -6.17
CA SER A 106 -3.09 18.93 -7.45
C SER A 106 -2.82 17.67 -8.25
N ALA A 107 -2.62 16.51 -7.59
CA ALA A 107 -2.43 15.22 -8.26
C ALA A 107 -3.74 14.61 -8.79
N THR A 108 -4.90 15.02 -8.27
CA THR A 108 -6.21 14.59 -8.78
C THR A 108 -6.73 15.48 -9.90
N ALA A 109 -6.08 16.63 -10.12
CA ALA A 109 -6.35 17.52 -11.23
C ALA A 109 -5.83 16.91 -12.54
N GLY A 110 -6.71 16.76 -13.53
CA GLY A 110 -6.31 16.37 -14.89
C GLY A 110 -5.41 17.42 -15.52
N ASP A 111 -4.71 17.02 -16.59
CA ASP A 111 -3.69 17.80 -17.31
C ASP A 111 -4.31 18.90 -18.21
N ASP A 112 -5.25 19.66 -17.65
CA ASP A 112 -5.95 20.73 -18.34
C ASP A 112 -5.10 22.00 -18.40
N LYS A 113 -5.07 22.64 -19.57
CA LYS A 113 -4.32 23.88 -19.85
C LYS A 113 -4.75 25.08 -19.00
N ASN A 114 -5.79 24.96 -18.18
CA ASN A 114 -6.30 26.01 -17.32
C ASN A 114 -6.44 25.55 -15.86
N ASP A 115 -5.33 25.63 -15.13
CA ASP A 115 -5.20 25.18 -13.74
C ASP A 115 -5.83 26.15 -12.71
N TYR A 116 -6.42 27.26 -13.15
CA TYR A 116 -6.96 28.30 -12.27
C TYR A 116 -7.98 27.76 -11.27
N TRP A 117 -8.98 27.00 -11.74
CA TRP A 117 -10.04 26.46 -10.87
C TRP A 117 -9.50 25.43 -9.88
N GLN A 118 -8.51 24.65 -10.31
CA GLN A 118 -7.88 23.63 -9.48
C GLN A 118 -7.04 24.27 -8.37
N LYS A 119 -6.18 25.24 -8.73
CA LYS A 119 -5.40 26.01 -7.76
C LYS A 119 -6.28 26.77 -6.78
N SER A 120 -7.36 27.37 -7.27
CA SER A 120 -8.35 28.06 -6.45
C SER A 120 -9.03 27.11 -5.47
N ALA A 121 -9.49 25.95 -5.94
CA ALA A 121 -10.11 24.92 -5.09
C ALA A 121 -9.13 24.37 -4.05
N ALA A 122 -7.90 24.04 -4.46
CA ALA A 122 -6.85 23.55 -3.57
C ALA A 122 -6.54 24.57 -2.47
N LYS A 123 -6.44 25.85 -2.83
CA LYS A 123 -6.18 26.93 -1.86
C LYS A 123 -7.32 27.12 -0.87
N VAL A 124 -8.57 27.12 -1.33
CA VAL A 124 -9.75 27.20 -0.44
C VAL A 124 -9.76 26.00 0.51
N PHE A 125 -9.55 24.79 -0.01
CA PHE A 125 -9.51 23.58 0.80
C PHE A 125 -8.40 23.61 1.86
N SER A 126 -7.17 23.98 1.47
CA SER A 126 -6.03 24.10 2.40
C SER A 126 -6.31 25.10 3.53
N ASN A 127 -6.98 26.22 3.23
CA ASN A 127 -7.34 27.22 4.25
C ASN A 127 -8.43 26.70 5.20
N ILE A 128 -9.46 26.04 4.69
CA ILE A 128 -10.51 25.42 5.53
C ILE A 128 -9.89 24.37 6.45
N PHE A 129 -9.01 23.52 5.92
CA PHE A 129 -8.30 22.52 6.72
C PHE A 129 -7.47 23.14 7.85
N LEU A 130 -6.71 24.20 7.55
CA LEU A 130 -5.94 24.94 8.55
C LEU A 130 -6.83 25.45 9.69
N LEU A 131 -7.93 26.10 9.33
CA LEU A 131 -8.88 26.65 10.29
C LEU A 131 -9.50 25.56 11.18
N LEU A 132 -9.88 24.42 10.59
CA LEU A 132 -10.41 23.28 11.36
C LEU A 132 -9.37 22.70 12.33
N LYS A 133 -8.10 22.65 11.92
CA LYS A 133 -7.01 22.13 12.75
C LYS A 133 -6.71 23.06 13.93
N GLU A 134 -6.65 24.37 13.68
CA GLU A 134 -6.48 25.38 14.74
C GLU A 134 -7.66 25.38 15.71
N TYR A 135 -8.89 25.30 15.20
CA TYR A 135 -10.09 25.20 16.03
C TYR A 135 -10.07 23.96 16.94
N GLN A 136 -9.65 22.79 16.42
CA GLN A 136 -9.50 21.58 17.24
C GLN A 136 -8.43 21.71 18.33
N LEU A 137 -7.37 22.48 18.09
CA LEU A 137 -6.35 22.74 19.11
C LEU A 137 -6.93 23.61 20.24
N LEU A 138 -7.63 24.68 19.89
CA LEU A 138 -8.29 25.57 20.85
C LEU A 138 -9.32 24.82 21.73
N LEU A 139 -10.10 23.92 21.15
CA LEU A 139 -11.07 23.10 21.91
C LEU A 139 -10.41 22.11 22.90
N LYS A 140 -9.13 21.80 22.74
CA LYS A 140 -8.39 20.90 23.66
C LYS A 140 -7.69 21.64 24.79
N GLU A 141 -7.57 22.96 24.70
CA GLU A 141 -6.94 23.82 25.71
C GLU A 141 -7.93 24.36 26.75
N VAL A 142 -9.23 24.08 26.59
CA VAL A 142 -10.33 24.40 27.53
C VAL A 142 -10.76 23.13 28.26
#